data_AF-G0NQL1-F1
#
_entry.id   AF-G0NQL1-F1
#
_cell.length_a   1.000
_cell.length_b   1.000
_cell.length_c   1.000
_cell.angle_alpha   90.00
_cell.angle_beta   90.00
_cell.angle_gamma   90.00
#
_symmetry.space_group_name_H-M   'P 1'
#
loop_
_entity.id
_entity.type
_entity.pdbx_description
1 polymer ?
#
loop_
_entity_poly.entity_id
_entity_poly.type
_entity_poly.pdbx_seq_one_letter_code
_entity_poly.pdbx_strand_id
1 'polypeptide(L)'
;MSALYFKKLRQQQNPDAVSSSESDSEDEQIPLKKKKQQEKTKPTTEEYDDADDLFVVDRTGKEAKESDFQSADLLGTSYLEPYEMDKDLKELLDKAIVGPKFENNYQPQARLLGRNAAARAKKAERERTKGSDWFNLPATELTEEHKRDLEFLQMRSTLDPLAHYRRNDRAVLPKYFQVGRVVDAPEDFYSSRMLKKERKKTMVDEILYNEESLTKAKKKYAEIRQKEQTKRRGAFQRFGNRKSHKQQREAKMKNKKK
;
A
#
# COMPACT_ATOMS: atom_id res chain seq x y z
N MET A 1 -52.12 6.57 11.68
CA MET A 1 -51.37 7.73 12.24
C MET A 1 -50.18 8.01 11.33
N SER A 2 -50.42 8.78 10.27
CA SER A 2 -49.55 8.86 9.08
C SER A 2 -48.32 9.75 9.30
N ALA A 3 -47.25 9.49 8.52
CA ALA A 3 -45.97 10.21 8.54
C ALA A 3 -46.08 11.75 8.38
N LEU A 4 -47.22 12.22 7.87
CA LEU A 4 -47.56 13.64 7.78
C LEU A 4 -47.69 14.32 9.15
N TYR A 5 -48.13 13.57 10.18
CA TYR A 5 -48.24 14.08 11.55
C TYR A 5 -46.88 14.45 12.14
N PHE A 6 -45.87 13.61 11.93
CA PHE A 6 -44.51 13.85 12.42
C PHE A 6 -43.79 14.97 11.67
N LYS A 7 -44.10 15.18 10.39
CA LYS A 7 -43.53 16.29 9.61
C LYS A 7 -44.07 17.65 10.08
N LYS A 8 -45.37 17.72 10.39
CA LYS A 8 -46.02 18.92 10.95
C LYS A 8 -45.52 19.23 12.38
N LEU A 9 -45.27 18.20 13.19
CA LEU A 9 -44.72 18.35 14.55
C LEU A 9 -43.29 18.88 14.54
N ARG A 10 -42.46 18.46 13.57
CA ARG A 10 -41.07 18.93 13.43
C ARG A 10 -40.98 20.40 12.99
N GLN A 11 -41.96 20.88 12.23
CA GLN A 11 -42.02 22.25 11.74
C GLN A 11 -42.46 23.25 12.83
N GLN A 12 -43.18 22.80 13.85
CA GLN A 12 -43.56 23.62 15.01
C GLN A 12 -42.46 23.75 16.07
N GLN A 13 -41.46 22.86 16.05
CA GLN A 13 -40.40 22.85 17.06
C GLN A 13 -39.17 23.69 16.68
N ASN A 14 -39.03 24.16 15.43
CA ASN A 14 -37.93 25.01 14.98
C ASN A 14 -38.40 25.98 13.88
N PRO A 15 -38.80 27.22 14.20
CA PRO A 15 -39.22 28.21 13.20
C PRO A 15 -38.06 28.87 12.43
N ASP A 16 -36.81 28.75 12.88
CA ASP A 16 -35.69 29.57 12.39
C ASP A 16 -34.82 28.93 11.29
N ALA A 17 -35.32 27.91 10.60
CA ALA A 17 -34.57 27.23 9.54
C ALA A 17 -35.26 27.34 8.17
N VAL A 18 -35.37 28.57 7.65
CA VAL A 18 -35.68 28.81 6.22
C VAL A 18 -34.87 29.98 5.68
N SER A 19 -34.05 29.65 4.66
CA SER A 19 -33.73 30.44 3.45
C SER A 19 -32.92 31.73 3.55
N SER A 20 -31.74 31.71 2.92
CA SER A 20 -31.19 32.87 2.21
C SER A 20 -30.57 32.39 0.90
N SER A 21 -31.25 32.69 -0.21
CA SER A 21 -30.83 32.53 -1.59
C SER A 21 -30.98 33.88 -2.31
N GLU A 22 -29.99 34.19 -3.16
CA GLU A 22 -29.95 35.13 -4.31
C GLU A 22 -29.49 36.61 -4.18
N SER A 23 -28.40 36.90 -4.94
CA SER A 23 -27.99 38.11 -5.72
C SER A 23 -27.36 39.31 -4.97
N ASP A 24 -26.26 39.97 -5.40
CA ASP A 24 -25.73 40.32 -6.75
C ASP A 24 -24.26 40.89 -6.70
N SER A 25 -23.52 40.81 -7.84
CA SER A 25 -22.43 41.68 -8.41
C SER A 25 -21.13 42.03 -7.58
N GLU A 26 -19.85 42.05 -8.05
CA GLU A 26 -19.12 42.08 -9.35
C GLU A 26 -17.68 41.49 -9.25
N ASP A 27 -17.16 41.01 -10.40
CA ASP A 27 -15.79 41.09 -10.96
C ASP A 27 -14.50 40.61 -10.23
N GLU A 28 -13.90 39.52 -10.77
CA GLU A 28 -12.56 39.57 -11.39
C GLU A 28 -12.31 38.33 -12.27
N GLN A 29 -12.10 38.54 -13.58
CA GLN A 29 -11.90 37.52 -14.60
C GLN A 29 -10.42 37.16 -14.77
N ILE A 30 -10.08 35.87 -14.65
CA ILE A 30 -8.80 35.30 -15.10
C ILE A 30 -8.99 34.73 -16.52
N PRO A 31 -8.22 35.15 -17.54
CA PRO A 31 -8.48 34.77 -18.93
C PRO A 31 -8.04 33.33 -19.26
N LEU A 32 -9.01 32.46 -19.53
CA LEU A 32 -8.82 31.13 -20.13
C LEU A 32 -8.58 31.27 -21.65
N LYS A 33 -7.37 30.93 -22.10
CA LYS A 33 -6.99 30.87 -23.51
C LYS A 33 -7.79 29.78 -24.26
N LYS A 34 -8.66 30.20 -25.18
CA LYS A 34 -9.29 29.37 -26.22
C LYS A 34 -8.23 28.69 -27.09
N LYS A 35 -8.14 27.35 -27.06
CA LYS A 35 -7.46 26.58 -28.12
C LYS A 35 -8.45 26.38 -29.27
N LYS A 36 -8.07 26.92 -30.42
CA LYS A 36 -8.75 26.87 -31.71
C LYS A 36 -8.87 25.41 -32.16
N GLN A 37 -10.09 24.97 -32.44
CA GLN A 37 -10.36 23.71 -33.11
C GLN A 37 -9.86 23.85 -34.55
N GLN A 38 -8.94 22.98 -34.97
CA GLN A 38 -8.52 22.89 -36.36
C GLN A 38 -9.42 21.86 -37.04
N GLU A 39 -10.26 22.36 -37.95
CA GLU A 39 -11.09 21.57 -38.85
C GLU A 39 -10.19 20.78 -39.81
N LYS A 40 -10.54 19.51 -40.01
CA LYS A 40 -9.85 18.60 -40.92
C LYS A 40 -10.32 18.89 -42.35
N THR A 41 -9.46 19.45 -43.18
CA THR A 41 -9.63 19.47 -44.64
C THR A 41 -9.12 18.14 -45.22
N LYS A 42 -9.99 17.43 -45.95
CA LYS A 42 -9.65 16.22 -46.71
C LYS A 42 -8.76 16.58 -47.91
N PRO A 43 -7.68 15.83 -48.21
CA PRO A 43 -7.12 15.82 -49.54
C PRO A 43 -7.70 14.67 -50.38
N THR A 44 -8.13 15.08 -51.57
CA THR A 44 -8.29 14.41 -52.86
C THR A 44 -7.77 12.98 -52.98
N THR A 45 -8.64 12.11 -53.49
CA THR A 45 -8.36 10.78 -54.02
C THR A 45 -7.44 10.88 -55.23
N GLU A 46 -6.24 10.33 -55.14
CA GLU A 46 -5.46 9.86 -56.28
C GLU A 46 -5.24 8.36 -56.09
N GLU A 47 -5.75 7.58 -57.04
CA GLU A 47 -5.60 6.14 -57.14
C GLU A 47 -4.16 5.81 -57.51
N TYR A 48 -3.49 5.04 -56.65
CA TYR A 48 -2.37 4.19 -57.04
C TYR A 48 -2.56 2.85 -56.34
N ASP A 49 -3.04 1.89 -57.12
CA ASP A 49 -2.87 0.48 -56.82
C ASP A 49 -1.38 0.20 -56.72
N ASP A 50 -0.90 -0.34 -55.60
CA ASP A 50 0.24 -1.26 -55.59
C ASP A 50 0.28 -1.98 -54.24
N ALA A 51 0.30 -3.30 -54.34
CA ALA A 51 0.27 -4.27 -53.27
C ALA A 51 1.46 -4.10 -52.30
N ASP A 52 1.19 -4.27 -51.01
CA ASP A 52 1.88 -5.23 -50.12
C ASP A 52 1.65 -4.86 -48.64
N ASP A 53 0.57 -5.39 -48.09
CA ASP A 53 0.32 -5.49 -46.64
C ASP A 53 1.34 -6.44 -45.99
N LEU A 54 2.54 -5.93 -45.72
CA LEU A 54 3.52 -6.59 -44.87
C LEU A 54 3.17 -6.23 -43.41
N PHE A 55 2.94 -7.24 -42.57
CA PHE A 55 2.63 -7.18 -41.12
C PHE A 55 1.15 -7.27 -40.70
N VAL A 56 0.50 -8.36 -41.09
CA VAL A 56 -0.48 -9.03 -40.23
C VAL A 56 0.23 -10.13 -39.46
N VAL A 57 0.42 -9.96 -38.14
CA VAL A 57 0.91 -11.02 -37.24
C VAL A 57 -0.26 -11.51 -36.40
N ASP A 58 -0.99 -12.49 -36.93
CA ASP A 58 -1.91 -13.29 -36.12
C ASP A 58 -1.12 -14.36 -35.36
N ARG A 59 -1.12 -14.22 -34.04
CA ARG A 59 -0.63 -15.23 -33.09
C ARG A 59 -1.70 -16.29 -32.91
N THR A 60 -1.65 -17.36 -33.70
CA THR A 60 -2.28 -18.65 -33.33
C THR A 60 -1.38 -19.79 -33.79
N GLY A 61 -1.14 -20.73 -32.88
CA GLY A 61 0.02 -21.61 -32.90
C GLY A 61 0.09 -22.62 -34.04
N LYS A 62 1.33 -22.82 -34.49
CA LYS A 62 1.96 -24.11 -34.80
C LYS A 62 3.45 -23.85 -34.96
N GLU A 63 4.28 -24.67 -34.33
CA GLU A 63 5.74 -24.63 -34.46
C GLU A 63 6.10 -24.81 -35.95
N ALA A 64 6.56 -23.73 -36.57
CA ALA A 64 7.06 -23.77 -37.94
C ALA A 64 8.50 -24.30 -37.90
N LYS A 65 8.70 -25.45 -38.54
CA LYS A 65 10.03 -25.98 -38.86
C LYS A 65 10.73 -24.97 -39.77
N GLU A 66 11.99 -24.71 -39.46
CA GLU A 66 12.91 -23.96 -40.32
C GLU A 66 12.83 -24.53 -41.74
N SER A 67 12.42 -23.70 -42.69
CA SER A 67 12.48 -24.04 -44.11
C SER A 67 13.80 -23.51 -44.65
N ASP A 68 14.55 -24.39 -45.30
CA ASP A 68 15.85 -24.14 -45.87
C ASP A 68 15.77 -23.05 -46.94
N PHE A 69 16.22 -21.84 -46.61
CA PHE A 69 16.50 -20.82 -47.61
C PHE A 69 17.83 -21.18 -48.28
N GLN A 70 17.76 -21.79 -49.47
CA GLN A 70 18.94 -21.95 -50.31
C GLN A 70 19.31 -20.60 -50.93
N SER A 71 20.41 -20.01 -50.47
CA SER A 71 21.06 -18.90 -51.17
C SER A 71 21.54 -19.40 -52.52
N ALA A 72 21.03 -18.79 -53.60
CA ALA A 72 21.52 -19.07 -54.95
C ALA A 72 22.87 -18.38 -55.13
N ASP A 73 23.93 -19.19 -55.19
CA ASP A 73 25.30 -18.76 -55.45
C ASP A 73 25.45 -18.31 -56.91
N LEU A 74 25.48 -17.00 -57.13
CA LEU A 74 25.86 -16.39 -58.40
C LEU A 74 27.39 -16.36 -58.51
N LEU A 75 27.93 -17.40 -59.16
CA LEU A 75 29.15 -17.40 -59.99
C LEU A 75 30.43 -16.79 -59.38
N GLY A 76 31.31 -17.67 -58.89
CA GLY A 76 32.67 -17.69 -59.42
C GLY A 76 33.76 -16.94 -58.66
N THR A 77 33.93 -17.17 -57.36
CA THR A 77 35.26 -17.24 -56.74
C THR A 77 35.29 -18.38 -55.73
N SER A 78 35.84 -19.51 -56.15
CA SER A 78 36.28 -20.57 -55.27
C SER A 78 37.34 -20.03 -54.29
N TYR A 79 37.17 -20.38 -53.01
CA TYR A 79 38.10 -20.16 -51.87
C TYR A 79 38.19 -18.72 -51.34
N LEU A 80 37.14 -18.25 -50.66
CA LEU A 80 37.36 -17.39 -49.50
C LEU A 80 37.87 -18.29 -48.37
N GLU A 81 39.18 -18.50 -48.34
CA GLU A 81 39.84 -19.07 -47.17
C GLU A 81 39.39 -18.25 -45.93
N PRO A 82 39.06 -18.91 -44.80
CA PRO A 82 38.80 -18.17 -43.58
C PRO A 82 39.99 -17.26 -43.33
N TYR A 83 39.77 -15.94 -43.31
CA TYR A 83 40.85 -14.97 -43.14
C TYR A 83 41.54 -15.23 -41.80
N GLU A 84 42.66 -15.96 -41.84
CA GLU A 84 43.51 -16.17 -40.69
C GLU A 84 44.22 -14.85 -40.45
N MET A 85 43.70 -14.06 -39.51
CA MET A 85 44.39 -12.85 -39.06
C MET A 85 45.83 -13.25 -38.69
N ASP A 86 46.82 -12.55 -39.25
CA ASP A 86 48.23 -12.78 -38.95
C ASP A 86 48.45 -12.81 -37.43
N LYS A 87 49.33 -13.70 -36.97
CA LYS A 87 49.60 -13.87 -35.53
C LYS A 87 50.00 -12.54 -34.86
N ASP A 88 50.76 -11.74 -35.59
CA ASP A 88 51.23 -10.42 -35.14
C ASP A 88 50.07 -9.41 -35.03
N LEU A 89 49.09 -9.48 -35.94
CA LEU A 89 47.88 -8.67 -35.89
C LEU A 89 46.98 -9.07 -34.71
N LYS A 90 46.84 -10.37 -34.43
CA LYS A 90 46.09 -10.86 -33.25
C LYS A 90 46.74 -10.38 -31.96
N GLU A 91 48.07 -10.48 -31.85
CA GLU A 91 48.79 -9.98 -30.68
C GLU A 91 48.67 -8.46 -30.50
N LEU A 92 48.63 -7.70 -31.60
CA LEU A 92 48.47 -6.25 -31.57
C LEU A 92 47.04 -5.84 -31.14
N LEU A 93 46.02 -6.56 -31.61
CA LEU A 93 44.62 -6.37 -31.20
C LEU A 93 44.38 -6.76 -29.74
N ASP A 94 45.01 -7.83 -29.25
CA ASP A 94 44.91 -8.24 -27.83
C ASP A 94 45.56 -7.21 -26.89
N LYS A 95 46.60 -6.50 -27.37
CA LYS A 95 47.25 -5.39 -26.65
C LYS A 95 46.50 -4.06 -26.81
N ALA A 96 45.49 -3.98 -27.67
CA ALA A 96 44.73 -2.76 -27.89
C ALA A 96 43.87 -2.40 -26.66
N ILE A 97 43.74 -1.10 -26.40
CA ILE A 97 42.94 -0.56 -25.30
C ILE A 97 41.44 -0.85 -25.51
N VAL A 98 41.01 -1.05 -26.76
CA VAL A 98 39.62 -1.25 -27.20
C VAL A 98 39.31 -2.74 -27.40
N GLY A 99 39.60 -3.57 -26.39
CA GLY A 99 39.26 -5.00 -26.41
C GLY A 99 37.82 -5.30 -25.94
N PRO A 100 37.41 -6.57 -25.84
CA PRO A 100 36.08 -6.97 -25.35
C PRO A 100 35.79 -6.44 -23.93
N LYS A 101 36.84 -6.25 -23.12
CA LYS A 101 36.76 -5.63 -21.78
C LYS A 101 36.43 -4.14 -21.85
N PHE A 102 36.92 -3.44 -22.86
CA PHE A 102 36.56 -2.04 -23.12
C PHE A 102 35.12 -1.94 -23.60
N GLU A 103 34.67 -2.83 -24.48
CA GLU A 103 33.28 -2.87 -24.92
C GLU A 103 32.32 -3.13 -23.75
N ASN A 104 32.68 -4.00 -22.80
CA ASN A 104 31.86 -4.26 -21.62
C ASN A 104 31.80 -3.06 -20.64
N ASN A 105 32.86 -2.27 -20.55
CA ASN A 105 32.95 -1.13 -19.62
C ASN A 105 32.47 0.20 -20.22
N TYR A 106 32.62 0.38 -21.55
CA TYR A 106 32.40 1.65 -22.26
C TYR A 106 31.28 1.61 -23.28
N GLN A 107 30.83 0.44 -23.77
CA GLN A 107 29.49 0.44 -24.36
C GLN A 107 28.52 0.73 -23.22
N PRO A 108 27.54 1.62 -23.42
CA PRO A 108 26.43 1.69 -22.50
C PRO A 108 25.71 0.34 -22.61
N GLN A 109 26.13 -0.63 -21.80
CA GLN A 109 25.33 -1.80 -21.46
C GLN A 109 24.17 -1.39 -20.55
N ALA A 110 23.60 -0.20 -20.79
CA ALA A 110 22.18 -0.07 -20.79
C ALA A 110 21.69 -1.12 -21.80
N ARG A 111 21.41 -2.34 -21.29
CA ARG A 111 20.36 -3.16 -21.87
C ARG A 111 19.31 -2.16 -22.33
N LEU A 112 18.99 -2.14 -23.62
CA LEU A 112 17.93 -1.31 -24.17
C LEU A 112 16.62 -1.81 -23.55
N LEU A 113 16.45 -1.52 -22.26
CA LEU A 113 15.26 -1.75 -21.49
C LEU A 113 14.24 -0.93 -22.25
N GLY A 114 13.28 -1.62 -22.88
CA GLY A 114 12.20 -0.95 -23.57
C GLY A 114 11.64 0.15 -22.68
N ARG A 115 11.17 1.26 -23.27
CA ARG A 115 10.76 2.47 -22.55
C ARG A 115 9.92 2.19 -21.29
N ASN A 116 9.04 1.18 -21.37
CA ASN A 116 8.21 0.72 -20.27
C ASN A 116 8.99 0.01 -19.15
N ALA A 117 9.97 -0.84 -19.47
CA ALA A 117 10.82 -1.50 -18.50
C ALA A 117 11.71 -0.49 -17.76
N ALA A 118 12.30 0.47 -18.49
CA ALA A 118 13.05 1.57 -17.88
C ALA A 118 12.16 2.46 -16.98
N ALA A 119 10.93 2.76 -17.40
CA ALA A 119 9.98 3.51 -16.58
C ALA A 119 9.57 2.75 -15.31
N ARG A 120 9.40 1.42 -15.38
CA ARG A 120 9.13 0.56 -14.22
C ARG A 120 10.30 0.53 -13.24
N ALA A 121 11.54 0.40 -13.73
CA ALA A 121 12.74 0.45 -12.89
C ALA A 121 12.84 1.80 -12.14
N LYS A 122 12.70 2.93 -12.86
CA LYS A 122 12.68 4.27 -12.25
C LYS A 122 11.52 4.47 -11.26
N LYS A 123 10.38 3.82 -11.48
CA LYS A 123 9.25 3.85 -10.54
C LYS A 123 9.57 3.03 -9.29
N ALA A 124 10.15 1.85 -9.44
CA ALA A 124 10.57 1.01 -8.31
C ALA A 124 11.64 1.73 -7.47
N GLU A 125 12.63 2.37 -8.08
CA GLU A 125 13.64 3.19 -7.38
C GLU A 125 12.99 4.35 -6.61
N ARG A 126 12.05 5.05 -7.22
CA ARG A 126 11.27 6.11 -6.55
C ARG A 126 10.37 5.59 -5.43
N GLU A 127 9.89 4.35 -5.52
CA GLU A 127 9.07 3.74 -4.47
C GLU A 127 9.88 3.16 -3.31
N ARG A 128 11.19 3.01 -3.46
CA ARG A 128 12.09 2.59 -2.37
C ARG A 128 12.24 3.67 -1.30
N THR A 129 12.09 4.93 -1.67
CA THR A 129 12.23 6.06 -0.75
C THR A 129 11.02 6.98 -0.87
N LYS A 130 10.73 7.77 0.16
CA LYS A 130 9.64 8.76 0.10
C LYS A 130 9.99 9.99 -0.77
N GLY A 131 11.24 10.08 -1.24
CA GLY A 131 11.77 11.17 -2.07
C GLY A 131 12.70 12.12 -1.32
N SER A 132 13.32 13.04 -2.07
CA SER A 132 14.29 14.01 -1.55
C SER A 132 13.66 14.99 -0.55
N ASP A 133 12.41 15.39 -0.77
CA ASP A 133 11.66 16.30 0.10
C ASP A 133 11.50 15.75 1.53
N TRP A 134 11.63 14.43 1.68
CA TRP A 134 11.58 13.74 2.96
C TRP A 134 12.85 12.94 3.22
N PHE A 135 14.00 13.57 2.97
CA PHE A 135 15.35 13.08 3.25
C PHE A 135 15.59 11.61 2.83
N ASN A 136 14.98 11.19 1.73
CA ASN A 136 15.07 9.82 1.22
C ASN A 136 14.69 8.74 2.25
N LEU A 137 13.67 9.00 3.08
CA LEU A 137 13.19 8.01 4.05
C LEU A 137 12.87 6.67 3.36
N PRO A 138 13.51 5.57 3.77
CA PRO A 138 13.36 4.28 3.09
C PRO A 138 11.97 3.65 3.35
N ALA A 139 11.54 2.83 2.39
CA ALA A 139 10.43 1.90 2.57
C ALA A 139 10.94 0.66 3.31
N THR A 140 10.92 0.71 4.64
CA THR A 140 11.33 -0.40 5.49
C THR A 140 10.38 -1.58 5.34
N GLU A 141 10.95 -2.79 5.44
CA GLU A 141 10.18 -4.03 5.38
C GLU A 141 9.27 -4.17 6.61
N LEU A 142 8.05 -4.63 6.36
CA LEU A 142 7.00 -4.76 7.36
C LEU A 142 7.15 -6.12 8.07
N THR A 143 8.18 -6.25 8.91
CA THR A 143 8.36 -7.43 9.77
C THR A 143 7.21 -7.52 10.78
N GLU A 144 6.99 -8.71 11.35
CA GLU A 144 5.91 -8.90 12.32
C GLU A 144 6.07 -8.03 13.58
N GLU A 145 7.30 -7.80 14.03
CA GLU A 145 7.61 -6.92 15.16
C GLU A 145 7.21 -5.48 14.85
N HIS A 146 7.65 -4.95 13.70
CA HIS A 146 7.26 -3.61 13.26
C HIS A 146 5.76 -3.48 13.06
N LYS A 147 5.11 -4.53 12.55
CA LYS A 147 3.65 -4.54 12.40
C LYS A 147 2.95 -4.39 13.76
N ARG A 148 3.37 -5.16 14.77
CA ARG A 148 2.82 -5.08 16.13
C ARG A 148 3.00 -3.68 16.71
N ASP A 149 4.19 -3.10 16.58
CA ASP A 149 4.48 -1.75 17.08
C ASP A 149 3.65 -0.67 16.36
N LEU A 150 3.46 -0.78 15.04
CA LEU A 150 2.65 0.18 14.28
C LEU A 150 1.15 0.06 14.59
N GLU A 151 0.63 -1.16 14.72
CA GLU A 151 -0.75 -1.41 15.17
C GLU A 151 -0.95 -0.90 16.61
N PHE A 152 0.06 -1.08 17.45
CA PHE A 152 0.06 -0.60 18.83
C PHE A 152 -0.01 0.94 18.88
N LEU A 153 0.78 1.64 18.07
CA LEU A 153 0.70 3.10 17.92
C LEU A 153 -0.68 3.55 17.42
N GLN A 154 -1.30 2.77 16.54
CA GLN A 154 -2.65 3.06 16.07
C GLN A 154 -3.67 2.95 17.22
N MET A 155 -3.49 2.01 18.14
CA MET A 155 -4.36 1.79 19.29
C MET A 155 -3.97 2.61 20.54
N ARG A 156 -3.03 3.57 20.43
CA ARG A 156 -2.48 4.32 21.58
C ARG A 156 -3.51 4.99 22.51
N SER A 157 -4.68 5.36 21.97
CA SER A 157 -5.78 5.94 22.74
C SER A 157 -6.39 4.99 23.78
N THR A 158 -6.08 3.70 23.72
CA THR A 158 -6.64 2.69 24.63
C THR A 158 -5.72 2.35 25.80
N LEU A 159 -4.47 2.80 25.76
CA LEU A 159 -3.42 2.36 26.68
C LEU A 159 -3.54 3.04 28.03
N ASP A 160 -3.68 4.37 28.00
CA ASP A 160 -3.77 5.19 29.18
C ASP A 160 -5.16 5.86 29.22
N PRO A 161 -5.97 5.64 30.27
CA PRO A 161 -7.25 6.32 30.43
C PRO A 161 -7.12 7.83 30.66
N LEU A 162 -5.94 8.32 31.05
CA LEU A 162 -5.71 9.75 31.32
C LEU A 162 -5.29 10.51 30.07
N ALA A 163 -4.40 9.92 29.26
CA ALA A 163 -3.92 10.52 28.03
C ALA A 163 -4.90 10.32 26.85
N HIS A 164 -5.61 11.38 26.47
CA HIS A 164 -6.46 11.39 25.28
C HIS A 164 -5.71 11.94 24.07
N TYR A 165 -5.38 11.06 23.12
CA TYR A 165 -4.71 11.43 21.88
C TYR A 165 -5.68 11.87 20.78
N ARG A 166 -5.17 12.63 19.81
CA ARG A 166 -5.88 12.89 18.56
C ARG A 166 -6.13 11.57 17.82
N ARG A 167 -7.35 11.41 17.28
CA ARG A 167 -7.75 10.27 16.46
C ARG A 167 -6.85 10.17 15.22
N ASN A 168 -6.52 8.94 14.82
CA ASN A 168 -5.70 8.71 13.64
C ASN A 168 -6.47 9.02 12.35
N ASP A 169 -5.77 9.61 11.38
CA ASP A 169 -6.36 10.01 10.09
C ASP A 169 -6.58 8.82 9.15
N ARG A 170 -5.75 7.77 9.28
CA ARG A 170 -5.76 6.59 8.40
C ARG A 170 -5.83 5.32 9.21
N ALA A 171 -6.56 4.35 8.68
CA ALA A 171 -6.64 3.00 9.25
C ALA A 171 -5.51 2.08 8.77
N VAL A 172 -4.80 2.45 7.69
CA VAL A 172 -3.75 1.65 7.05
C VAL A 172 -2.39 2.02 7.64
N LEU A 173 -1.53 1.00 7.81
CA LEU A 173 -0.16 1.18 8.29
C LEU A 173 0.68 2.00 7.28
N PRO A 174 1.60 2.84 7.76
CA PRO A 174 2.46 3.65 6.89
C PRO A 174 3.42 2.77 6.06
N LYS A 175 3.59 3.08 4.77
CA LYS A 175 4.55 2.41 3.87
C LYS A 175 6.01 2.77 4.18
N TYR A 176 6.28 4.03 4.48
CA TYR A 176 7.62 4.55 4.77
C TYR A 176 7.68 4.89 6.26
N PHE A 177 8.56 4.23 6.99
CA PHE A 177 8.78 4.48 8.41
C PHE A 177 10.24 4.19 8.76
N GLN A 178 10.67 4.66 9.93
CA GLN A 178 11.96 4.31 10.50
C GLN A 178 11.78 4.16 12.00
N VAL A 179 12.39 3.13 12.57
CA VAL A 179 12.43 2.92 14.01
C VAL A 179 13.70 3.58 14.55
N GLY A 180 13.51 4.55 15.43
CA GLY A 180 14.59 5.25 16.11
C GLY A 180 14.49 5.05 17.61
N ARG A 181 15.59 5.36 18.30
CA ARG A 181 15.66 5.33 19.76
C ARG A 181 15.94 6.73 20.29
N VAL A 182 15.25 7.10 21.37
CA VAL A 182 15.52 8.37 22.07
C VAL A 182 16.88 8.28 22.76
N VAL A 183 17.74 9.27 22.49
CA VAL A 183 19.03 9.44 23.15
C VAL A 183 18.82 10.34 24.35
N ASP A 184 19.23 9.90 25.53
CA ASP A 184 19.03 10.67 26.76
C ASP A 184 19.87 11.95 26.73
N ALA A 185 19.28 13.05 27.21
CA ALA A 185 20.02 14.28 27.42
C ALA A 185 21.06 14.09 28.55
N PRO A 186 22.21 14.77 28.47
CA PRO A 186 23.19 14.76 29.56
C PRO A 186 22.72 15.55 30.79
N GLU A 187 21.79 16.47 30.61
CA GLU A 187 21.32 17.41 31.64
C GLU A 187 20.34 16.78 32.64
N ASP A 188 19.49 15.84 32.19
CA ASP A 188 18.53 15.16 33.04
C ASP A 188 18.91 13.70 33.25
N PHE A 189 19.47 13.41 34.42
CA PHE A 189 19.92 12.07 34.79
C PHE A 189 18.85 11.25 35.52
N TYR A 190 17.97 11.89 36.29
CA TYR A 190 17.13 11.20 37.28
C TYR A 190 15.66 11.10 36.89
N SER A 191 15.12 12.00 36.06
CA SER A 191 13.69 11.95 35.72
C SER A 191 13.41 11.25 34.40
N SER A 192 14.02 11.69 33.28
CA SER A 192 13.68 11.17 31.95
C SER A 192 14.42 9.90 31.56
N ARG A 193 15.55 9.59 32.23
CA ARG A 193 16.45 8.51 31.82
C ARG A 193 15.94 7.15 32.29
N MET A 194 15.73 6.24 31.34
CA MET A 194 15.36 4.86 31.61
C MET A 194 16.57 4.00 32.03
N LEU A 195 16.39 3.03 32.92
CA LEU A 195 17.44 2.09 33.31
C LEU A 195 17.78 1.13 32.16
N LYS A 196 19.00 0.57 32.17
CA LYS A 196 19.43 -0.44 31.16
C LYS A 196 18.49 -1.63 31.07
N LYS A 197 17.88 -2.03 32.18
CA LYS A 197 16.96 -3.18 32.25
C LYS A 197 15.60 -2.88 31.64
N GLU A 198 15.14 -1.64 31.71
CA GLU A 198 13.83 -1.21 31.21
C GLU A 198 13.86 -0.96 29.70
N ARG A 199 15.01 -0.54 29.16
CA ARG A 199 15.23 -0.37 27.72
C ARG A 199 15.10 -1.71 26.99
N LYS A 200 14.09 -1.86 26.15
CA LYS A 200 13.89 -3.07 25.31
C LYS A 200 14.18 -2.77 23.84
N LYS A 201 13.96 -3.77 22.99
CA LYS A 201 14.18 -3.68 21.54
C LYS A 201 12.98 -3.06 20.83
N THR A 202 11.76 -3.42 21.24
CA THR A 202 10.50 -2.97 20.63
C THR A 202 9.68 -2.18 21.64
N MET A 203 8.76 -1.33 21.14
CA MET A 203 7.90 -0.52 22.01
C MET A 203 6.91 -1.40 22.79
N VAL A 204 6.38 -2.43 22.14
CA VAL A 204 5.47 -3.38 22.79
C VAL A 204 6.16 -4.13 23.93
N ASP A 205 7.43 -4.53 23.76
CA ASP A 205 8.18 -5.23 24.82
C ASP A 205 8.41 -4.35 26.06
N GLU A 206 8.63 -3.04 25.88
CA GLU A 206 8.77 -2.11 27.01
C GLU A 206 7.49 -2.06 27.84
N ILE A 207 6.34 -2.08 27.17
CA ILE A 207 5.03 -1.99 27.82
C ILE A 207 4.66 -3.32 28.47
N LEU A 208 5.04 -4.45 27.88
CA LEU A 208 4.89 -5.76 28.49
C LEU A 208 5.80 -5.95 29.71
N TYR A 209 6.93 -5.25 29.76
CA TYR A 209 7.82 -5.28 30.92
C TYR A 209 7.22 -4.55 32.14
N ASN A 210 6.38 -3.54 31.92
CA ASN A 210 5.72 -2.81 33.01
C ASN A 210 4.56 -3.63 33.61
N GLU A 211 4.61 -3.91 34.90
CA GLU A 211 3.58 -4.70 35.59
C GLU A 211 2.24 -3.93 35.73
N GLU A 212 2.30 -2.61 35.85
CA GLU A 212 1.11 -1.78 36.02
C GLU A 212 0.24 -1.76 34.76
N SER A 213 0.86 -1.65 33.58
CA SER A 213 0.15 -1.72 32.30
C SER A 213 -0.50 -3.09 32.13
N LEU A 214 0.23 -4.17 32.47
CA LEU A 214 -0.28 -5.54 32.39
C LEU A 214 -1.47 -5.78 33.33
N THR A 215 -1.39 -5.32 34.58
CA THR A 215 -2.48 -5.48 35.55
C THR A 215 -3.73 -4.72 35.10
N LYS A 216 -3.57 -3.48 34.63
CA LYS A 216 -4.66 -2.66 34.06
C LYS A 216 -5.29 -3.36 32.84
N ALA A 217 -4.47 -3.82 31.90
CA ALA A 217 -4.94 -4.52 30.70
C ALA A 217 -5.68 -5.82 31.05
N LYS A 218 -5.14 -6.66 31.95
CA LYS A 218 -5.78 -7.89 32.42
C LYS A 218 -7.12 -7.62 33.09
N LYS A 219 -7.18 -6.63 33.99
CA LYS A 219 -8.43 -6.23 34.66
C LYS A 219 -9.47 -5.78 33.65
N LYS A 220 -9.10 -4.93 32.70
CA LYS A 220 -10.03 -4.41 31.69
C LYS A 220 -10.49 -5.51 30.73
N TYR A 221 -9.59 -6.40 30.34
CA TYR A 221 -9.92 -7.56 29.51
C TYR A 221 -10.91 -8.50 30.21
N ALA A 222 -10.70 -8.79 31.50
CA ALA A 222 -11.64 -9.61 32.28
C ALA A 222 -13.04 -8.97 32.37
N GLU A 223 -13.10 -7.65 32.58
CA GLU A 223 -14.35 -6.89 32.59
C GLU A 223 -15.08 -6.96 31.23
N ILE A 224 -14.35 -6.77 30.13
CA ILE A 224 -14.89 -6.87 28.76
C ILE A 224 -15.41 -8.29 28.50
N ARG A 225 -14.63 -9.31 28.87
CA ARG A 225 -15.00 -10.72 28.66
C ARG A 225 -16.23 -11.11 29.46
N GLN A 226 -16.36 -10.65 30.71
CA GLN A 226 -17.57 -10.83 31.52
C GLN A 226 -18.78 -10.14 30.88
N LYS A 227 -18.62 -8.87 30.45
CA LYS A 227 -19.68 -8.13 29.74
C LYS A 227 -20.11 -8.84 28.46
N GLU A 228 -19.16 -9.35 27.68
CA GLU A 228 -19.48 -10.10 26.45
C GLU A 228 -20.21 -11.41 26.77
N GLN A 229 -19.77 -12.16 27.78
CA GLN A 229 -20.46 -13.38 28.22
C GLN A 229 -21.90 -13.13 28.65
N THR A 230 -22.19 -12.01 29.33
CA THR A 230 -23.58 -11.64 29.68
C THR A 230 -24.44 -11.29 28.47
N LYS A 231 -23.84 -10.82 27.37
CA LYS A 231 -24.55 -10.45 26.13
C LYS A 231 -24.72 -11.62 25.15
N ARG A 232 -23.90 -12.66 25.26
CA ARG A 232 -23.97 -13.84 24.37
C ARG A 232 -25.27 -14.62 24.60
N ARG A 233 -25.80 -15.24 23.54
CA ARG A 233 -27.02 -16.06 23.55
C ARG A 233 -27.08 -17.13 24.67
N GLY A 234 -25.94 -17.64 25.13
CA GLY A 234 -25.84 -18.58 26.26
C GLY A 234 -26.15 -17.97 27.65
N ALA A 235 -26.18 -16.64 27.79
CA ALA A 235 -26.60 -15.97 29.02
C ALA A 235 -28.08 -16.25 29.33
N PHE A 236 -28.95 -16.26 28.30
CA PHE A 236 -30.37 -16.61 28.46
C PHE A 236 -30.59 -18.09 28.81
N GLN A 237 -29.69 -18.99 28.40
CA GLN A 237 -29.78 -20.41 28.76
C GLN A 237 -29.57 -20.64 30.27
N ARG A 238 -28.76 -19.80 30.94
CA ARG A 238 -28.60 -19.84 32.41
C ARG A 238 -29.88 -19.46 33.15
N PHE A 239 -30.77 -18.69 32.51
CA PHE A 239 -32.08 -18.35 33.07
C PHE A 239 -33.18 -19.37 32.71
N GLY A 240 -33.00 -20.17 31.65
CA GLY A 240 -34.00 -21.13 31.17
C GLY A 240 -34.32 -22.29 32.12
N ASN A 241 -33.39 -22.67 33.01
CA ASN A 241 -33.57 -23.79 33.95
C ASN A 241 -34.00 -23.37 35.37
N ARG A 242 -34.39 -22.10 35.57
CA ARG A 242 -34.96 -21.69 36.87
C ARG A 242 -36.38 -22.24 36.99
N LYS A 243 -36.57 -23.25 37.84
CA LYS A 243 -37.90 -23.78 38.23
C LYS A 243 -38.83 -22.60 38.54
N SER A 244 -40.03 -22.59 37.96
CA SER A 244 -40.98 -21.51 38.20
C SER A 244 -41.31 -21.42 39.70
N HIS A 245 -41.66 -20.23 40.19
CA HIS A 245 -41.97 -20.02 41.61
C HIS A 245 -43.06 -20.97 42.13
N LYS A 246 -43.95 -21.45 41.26
CA LYS A 246 -44.96 -22.47 41.57
C LYS A 246 -44.34 -23.85 41.82
N GLN A 247 -43.43 -24.29 40.94
CA GLN A 247 -42.70 -25.55 41.10
C GLN A 247 -41.80 -25.57 42.34
N GLN A 248 -41.24 -24.41 42.71
CA GLN A 248 -40.45 -24.28 43.95
C GLN A 248 -41.34 -24.38 45.21
N ARG A 249 -42.55 -23.81 45.19
CA ARG A 249 -43.52 -23.93 46.29
C ARG A 249 -44.02 -25.37 46.46
N GLU A 250 -44.35 -26.04 45.35
CA GLU A 250 -44.80 -27.45 45.38
C GLU A 250 -43.71 -28.40 45.89
N ALA A 251 -42.44 -28.21 45.49
CA ALA A 251 -41.32 -28.99 45.99
C ALA A 251 -41.09 -28.79 47.50
N LYS A 252 -41.23 -27.54 48.01
CA LYS A 252 -41.15 -27.25 49.44
C LYS A 252 -42.30 -27.90 50.23
N MET A 253 -43.52 -27.91 49.69
CA MET A 253 -44.67 -28.54 50.33
C MET A 253 -44.58 -30.07 50.34
N LYS A 254 -43.98 -30.69 49.31
CA LYS A 254 -43.72 -32.14 49.28
C LYS A 254 -42.65 -32.57 50.29
N ASN A 255 -41.61 -31.77 50.49
CA ASN A 255 -40.56 -32.07 51.47
C ASN A 255 -40.99 -31.85 52.93
N LYS A 256 -42.05 -31.08 53.19
CA LYS A 256 -42.59 -30.85 54.54
C LYS A 256 -43.62 -31.92 54.97
N LYS A 257 -43.97 -32.84 54.07
CA LYS A 257 -44.93 -33.95 54.31
C LYS A 257 -44.26 -35.30 54.60
N LYS A 258 -42.93 -35.34 54.71
CA LYS A 258 -42.16 -36.43 55.33
C LYS A 258 -41.71 -35.96 56.71
#